data_AF-A0A7C9AIP0-F1
#
_entry.id   AF-A0A7C9AIP0-F1
#
_cell.length_a   1.000
_cell.length_b   1.000
_cell.length_c   1.000
_cell.angle_alpha   90.00
_cell.angle_beta   90.00
_cell.angle_gamma   90.00
#
_symmetry.space_group_name_H-M   'P 1'
#
loop_
_entity.id
_entity.type
_entity.pdbx_description
1 polymer ?
#
loop_
_entity_poly.entity_id
_entity_poly.type
_entity_poly.pdbx_seq_one_letter_code
_entity_poly.pdbx_strand_id
1 'polypeptide(L)'
;DHLITSSAVVARFFVALHGKAGVNKELKKEAEFFGDIVIVPYLDNYGLVVLKTLAICEFGVYISAKYIMKCDDDTFVRVDAVIEEVGSVDGEKSLYVGKINYYHQPLRNG
;
A
#
# COMPACT_ATOMS: atom_id res chain seq x y z
N ASP A 1 14.03 -10.37 -6.56
CA ASP A 1 14.06 -9.47 -7.73
C ASP A 1 13.38 -9.98 -9.00
N HIS A 2 13.47 -11.26 -9.39
CA HIS A 2 12.88 -11.72 -10.67
C HIS A 2 11.34 -11.59 -10.81
N LEU A 3 10.58 -11.58 -9.71
CA LEU A 3 9.11 -11.52 -9.71
C LEU A 3 8.56 -10.13 -10.04
N ILE A 4 9.26 -9.07 -9.63
CA ILE A 4 8.87 -7.68 -9.93
C ILE A 4 9.14 -7.41 -11.42
N THR A 5 10.24 -7.97 -11.95
CA THR A 5 10.61 -7.84 -13.37
C THR A 5 9.75 -8.69 -14.31
N SER A 6 8.98 -9.67 -13.80
CA SER A 6 8.11 -10.55 -14.60
C SER A 6 6.66 -10.06 -14.70
N SER A 7 6.36 -8.84 -14.25
CA SER A 7 5.01 -8.24 -14.22
C SER A 7 3.97 -9.00 -13.38
N ALA A 8 4.39 -9.94 -12.52
CA ALA A 8 3.49 -10.68 -11.63
C ALA A 8 3.09 -9.86 -10.40
N VAL A 9 3.91 -8.89 -10.01
CA VAL A 9 3.72 -8.00 -8.87
C VAL A 9 4.02 -6.57 -9.28
N VAL A 10 3.21 -5.63 -8.80
CA VAL A 10 3.44 -4.19 -8.97
C VAL A 10 3.55 -3.56 -7.57
N ALA A 11 4.63 -2.83 -7.33
CA ALA A 11 4.83 -2.04 -6.12
C ALA A 11 4.49 -0.56 -6.41
N ARG A 12 3.79 0.09 -5.47
CA ARG A 12 3.45 1.52 -5.55
C ARG A 12 3.53 2.16 -4.17
N PHE A 13 4.04 3.39 -4.12
CA PHE A 13 4.10 4.20 -2.91
C PHE A 13 2.98 5.24 -2.91
N PHE A 14 2.08 5.17 -1.92
CA PHE A 14 0.96 6.11 -1.80
C PHE A 14 1.33 7.24 -0.83
N VAL A 15 1.67 8.40 -1.38
CA VAL A 15 2.26 9.51 -0.62
C VAL A 15 1.32 10.71 -0.62
N ALA A 16 0.99 11.20 0.59
CA ALA A 16 0.15 12.37 0.79
C ALA A 16 0.97 13.67 0.70
N LEU A 17 0.29 14.78 0.46
CA LEU A 17 0.93 16.09 0.38
C LEU A 17 1.40 16.55 1.76
N HIS A 18 2.61 17.08 1.83
CA HIS A 18 3.15 17.69 3.05
C HIS A 18 2.73 19.17 3.14
N GLY A 19 2.58 19.71 4.36
CA GLY A 19 2.29 21.14 4.57
C GLY A 19 3.40 22.11 4.14
N LYS A 20 4.56 21.59 3.71
CA LYS A 20 5.71 22.39 3.28
C LYS A 20 5.85 22.24 1.77
N ALA A 21 5.70 23.34 1.04
CA ALA A 21 5.76 23.34 -0.42
C ALA A 21 7.08 22.79 -0.97
N GLY A 22 8.20 23.02 -0.28
CA GLY A 22 9.51 22.48 -0.67
C GLY A 22 9.53 20.94 -0.70
N VAL A 23 8.88 20.28 0.27
CA VAL A 23 8.79 18.81 0.31
C VAL A 23 7.96 18.28 -0.86
N ASN A 24 6.82 18.92 -1.16
CA ASN A 24 5.98 18.52 -2.29
C ASN A 24 6.68 18.70 -3.64
N LYS A 25 7.58 19.69 -3.76
CA LYS A 25 8.38 19.90 -4.96
C LYS A 25 9.36 18.75 -5.19
N GLU A 26 10.05 18.31 -4.15
CA GLU A 26 10.96 17.16 -4.26
C GLU A 26 10.20 15.85 -4.49
N LEU A 27 9.08 15.65 -3.80
CA LEU A 27 8.18 14.50 -4.02
C LEU A 27 7.72 14.41 -5.48
N LYS A 28 7.36 15.55 -6.09
CA LYS A 28 6.97 15.58 -7.50
C LYS A 28 8.11 15.15 -8.43
N LYS A 29 9.34 15.60 -8.17
CA LYS A 29 10.50 15.18 -8.97
C LYS A 29 10.77 13.68 -8.83
N GLU A 30 10.66 13.15 -7.62
CA GLU A 30 10.83 11.71 -7.36
C GLU A 30 9.76 10.89 -8.08
N ALA A 31 8.49 11.31 -7.99
CA ALA A 31 7.38 10.66 -8.67
C ALA A 31 7.56 10.66 -10.19
N GLU A 32 8.05 11.76 -10.77
CA GLU A 32 8.36 11.86 -12.20
C GLU A 32 9.56 11.00 -12.60
N PHE A 33 10.53 10.81 -11.70
CA PHE A 33 11.74 10.04 -11.97
C PHE A 33 11.52 8.53 -11.90
N PHE A 34 10.88 8.02 -10.83
CA PHE A 34 10.71 6.58 -10.60
C PHE A 34 9.40 6.03 -11.17
N GLY A 35 8.35 6.85 -11.26
CA GLY A 35 7.05 6.45 -11.82
C GLY A 35 6.27 5.42 -10.99
N ASP A 36 6.67 5.17 -9.74
CA ASP A 36 6.05 4.23 -8.81
C ASP A 36 5.32 4.91 -7.64
N ILE A 37 5.33 6.24 -7.59
CA ILE A 37 4.62 7.04 -6.59
C ILE A 37 3.23 7.42 -7.09
N VAL A 38 2.21 7.13 -6.28
CA VAL A 38 0.85 7.65 -6.41
C VAL A 38 0.67 8.78 -5.39
N ILE A 39 0.68 10.02 -5.86
CA ILE A 39 0.42 11.18 -5.01
C ILE A 39 -1.08 11.30 -4.78
N VAL A 40 -1.48 11.35 -3.52
CA VAL A 40 -2.87 11.41 -3.12
C VAL A 40 -3.24 12.81 -2.59
N PRO A 41 -4.41 13.38 -2.93
CA PRO A 41 -4.70 14.80 -2.77
C PRO A 41 -5.17 15.18 -1.36
N TYR A 42 -4.53 14.66 -0.32
CA TYR A 42 -4.81 15.00 1.08
C TYR A 42 -3.52 15.28 1.84
N LEU A 43 -3.64 15.92 3.01
CA LEU A 43 -2.51 16.28 3.85
C LEU A 43 -1.95 15.03 4.55
N ASP A 44 -0.63 14.94 4.65
CA ASP A 44 0.04 13.90 5.40
C ASP A 44 -0.18 14.12 6.90
N ASN A 45 -1.21 13.46 7.42
CA ASN A 45 -1.64 13.49 8.80
C ASN A 45 -2.09 12.08 9.20
N TYR A 46 -1.70 11.65 10.39
CA TYR A 46 -2.04 10.34 10.94
C TYR A 46 -3.56 10.06 10.94
N GLY A 47 -4.38 11.07 11.22
CA GLY A 47 -5.85 10.95 11.20
C GLY A 47 -6.43 10.68 9.80
N LEU A 48 -5.67 10.94 8.74
CA LEU A 48 -6.08 10.74 7.35
C LEU A 48 -5.48 9.48 6.70
N VAL A 49 -4.72 8.68 7.46
CA VAL A 49 -4.11 7.43 6.96
C VAL A 49 -5.17 6.46 6.40
N VAL A 50 -6.39 6.48 6.93
CA VAL A 50 -7.52 5.68 6.41
C VAL A 50 -7.81 6.00 4.93
N LEU A 51 -7.61 7.25 4.49
CA LEU A 51 -7.80 7.63 3.09
C LEU A 51 -6.73 7.01 2.17
N LYS A 52 -5.52 6.75 2.69
CA LYS A 52 -4.48 6.01 1.93
C LYS A 52 -4.94 4.58 1.65
N THR A 53 -5.56 3.92 2.62
CA THR A 53 -6.13 2.58 2.42
C THR A 53 -7.19 2.57 1.32
N LEU A 54 -8.09 3.56 1.30
CA LEU A 54 -9.09 3.67 0.24
C LEU A 54 -8.45 3.87 -1.13
N ALA A 55 -7.47 4.77 -1.24
CA ALA A 55 -6.75 5.01 -2.49
C ALA A 55 -6.01 3.77 -3.02
N ILE A 56 -5.43 2.96 -2.12
CA ILE A 56 -4.82 1.67 -2.47
C ILE A 56 -5.87 0.71 -3.05
N CYS A 57 -7.03 0.61 -2.41
CA CYS A 57 -8.13 -0.23 -2.90
C CYS A 57 -8.64 0.24 -4.28
N GLU A 58 -8.86 1.54 -4.45
CA GLU A 58 -9.28 2.15 -5.72
C GLU A 58 -8.28 1.87 -6.84
N PHE A 59 -6.98 2.02 -6.55
CA PHE A 59 -5.92 1.71 -7.49
C PHE A 59 -5.91 0.22 -7.87
N GLY A 60 -6.09 -0.67 -6.89
CA GLY A 60 -6.20 -2.11 -7.14
C GLY A 60 -7.36 -2.45 -8.07
N VAL A 61 -8.52 -1.79 -7.92
CA VAL A 61 -9.64 -1.93 -8.85
C VAL A 61 -9.27 -1.40 -10.24
N TYR A 62 -8.64 -0.22 -10.32
CA TYR A 62 -8.23 0.40 -11.58
C TYR A 62 -7.30 -0.50 -12.41
N ILE A 63 -6.38 -1.21 -11.77
CA ILE A 63 -5.46 -2.15 -12.45
C ILE A 63 -6.01 -3.59 -12.50
N SER A 64 -7.23 -3.84 -12.04
CA SER A 64 -7.83 -5.18 -11.95
C SER A 64 -6.94 -6.18 -11.18
N ALA A 65 -6.33 -5.74 -10.08
CA ALA A 65 -5.49 -6.58 -9.24
C ALA A 65 -6.31 -7.70 -8.57
N LYS A 66 -5.82 -8.94 -8.65
CA LYS A 66 -6.45 -10.09 -7.99
C LYS A 66 -6.29 -10.06 -6.46
N TYR A 67 -5.15 -9.56 -5.98
CA TYR A 67 -4.84 -9.42 -4.56
C TYR A 67 -4.14 -8.09 -4.31
N ILE A 68 -4.32 -7.53 -3.11
CA ILE A 68 -3.69 -6.29 -2.65
C ILE A 68 -2.98 -6.61 -1.34
N MET A 69 -1.71 -6.20 -1.23
CA MET A 69 -0.97 -6.17 0.03
C MET A 69 -0.69 -4.72 0.40
N LYS A 70 -1.08 -4.32 1.61
CA LYS A 70 -0.69 -3.05 2.21
C LYS A 70 0.38 -3.34 3.27
N CYS A 71 1.49 -2.62 3.21
CA CYS A 71 2.54 -2.63 4.23
C CYS A 71 3.03 -1.20 4.46
N ASP A 72 3.76 -1.00 5.56
CA ASP A 72 4.41 0.27 5.87
C ASP A 72 5.84 0.28 5.29
N ASP A 73 6.41 1.45 5.10
CA ASP A 73 7.73 1.66 4.47
C ASP A 73 8.91 1.22 5.35
N ASP A 74 8.66 0.99 6.63
CA ASP A 74 9.59 0.44 7.61
C ASP A 74 9.49 -1.09 7.78
N THR A 75 8.70 -1.76 6.93
CA THR A 75 8.46 -3.21 6.98
C THR A 75 9.25 -3.97 5.91
N PHE A 76 9.93 -5.06 6.29
CA PHE A 76 10.53 -6.00 5.33
C PHE A 76 9.50 -7.01 4.83
N VAL A 77 9.41 -7.19 3.50
CA VAL A 77 8.46 -8.10 2.86
C VAL A 77 9.19 -9.16 2.02
N ARG A 78 8.93 -10.44 2.33
CA ARG A 78 9.29 -11.58 1.48
C ARG A 78 8.22 -11.83 0.42
N VAL A 79 8.36 -11.17 -0.72
CA VAL A 79 7.37 -11.23 -1.82
C VAL A 79 7.16 -12.65 -2.33
N ASP A 80 8.21 -13.46 -2.38
CA ASP A 80 8.17 -14.89 -2.74
C ASP A 80 7.19 -15.68 -1.86
N ALA A 81 7.28 -15.52 -0.54
CA ALA A 81 6.40 -16.19 0.40
C ALA A 81 4.95 -15.70 0.29
N VAL A 82 4.76 -14.40 0.05
CA VAL A 82 3.41 -13.85 -0.14
C VAL A 82 2.75 -14.44 -1.38
N ILE A 83 3.48 -14.57 -2.49
CA ILE A 83 2.94 -15.17 -3.73
C ILE A 83 2.58 -16.64 -3.51
N GLU A 84 3.44 -17.39 -2.81
CA GLU A 84 3.17 -18.79 -2.48
C GLU A 84 1.90 -18.93 -1.62
N GLU A 85 1.76 -18.09 -0.59
CA GLU A 85 0.58 -18.06 0.29
C GLU A 85 -0.70 -17.75 -0.50
N VAL A 86 -0.74 -16.68 -1.29
CA VAL A 86 -1.94 -16.33 -2.08
C VAL A 86 -2.25 -17.39 -3.15
N GLY A 87 -1.22 -18.07 -3.67
CA GLY A 87 -1.37 -19.15 -4.65
C GLY A 87 -1.94 -20.45 -4.07
N SER A 88 -1.80 -20.66 -2.75
CA SER A 88 -2.36 -21.81 -2.03
C SER A 88 -3.87 -21.70 -1.79
N VAL A 89 -4.43 -20.49 -1.91
CA VAL A 89 -5.85 -20.23 -1.66
C VAL A 89 -6.65 -20.64 -2.88
N ASP A 90 -7.71 -21.42 -2.64
CA ASP A 90 -8.69 -21.78 -3.65
C ASP A 90 -9.25 -20.53 -4.35
N GLY A 91 -9.23 -20.52 -5.68
CA GLY A 91 -9.52 -19.33 -6.50
C GLY A 91 -10.92 -18.76 -6.32
N GLU A 92 -11.85 -19.54 -5.77
CA GLU A 92 -13.22 -19.11 -5.46
C GLU A 92 -13.37 -18.48 -4.06
N LYS A 93 -12.33 -18.54 -3.22
CA LYS A 93 -12.39 -18.05 -1.84
C LYS A 93 -11.76 -16.67 -1.68
N SER A 94 -12.40 -15.83 -0.87
CA SER A 94 -11.83 -14.56 -0.43
C SER A 94 -10.64 -14.79 0.51
N LEU A 95 -9.60 -13.94 0.37
CA LEU A 95 -8.43 -13.94 1.24
C LEU A 95 -8.35 -12.63 2.03
N TYR A 96 -8.24 -12.74 3.35
CA TYR A 96 -7.86 -11.66 4.24
C TYR A 96 -6.92 -12.23 5.31
N VAL A 97 -5.65 -11.85 5.25
CA VAL A 97 -4.59 -12.45 6.07
C VAL A 97 -3.64 -11.39 6.60
N GLY A 98 -3.07 -11.65 7.78
CA GLY A 98 -2.10 -10.80 8.44
C GLY A 98 -2.08 -11.04 9.94
N LYS A 99 -1.44 -10.14 10.68
CA LYS A 99 -1.51 -10.13 12.14
C LYS A 99 -2.86 -9.56 12.59
N ILE A 100 -3.88 -10.42 12.67
CA ILE A 100 -5.22 -9.99 13.05
C ILE A 100 -5.33 -9.90 14.57
N ASN A 101 -5.57 -8.69 15.07
CA ASN A 101 -5.81 -8.45 16.48
C ASN A 101 -7.31 -8.52 16.77
N TYR A 102 -7.75 -9.65 17.32
CA TYR A 102 -9.12 -9.81 17.81
C TYR A 102 -9.28 -9.12 19.17
N TYR A 103 -10.41 -8.45 19.40
CA TYR A 103 -10.77 -7.81 20.68
C TYR A 103 -9.99 -6.54 21.08
N HIS A 104 -9.29 -5.89 20.13
CA HIS A 104 -8.69 -4.59 20.41
C HIS A 104 -9.77 -3.53 20.68
N GLN A 105 -9.53 -2.63 21.63
CA GLN A 105 -10.44 -1.56 22.01
C GLN A 105 -9.81 -0.18 21.79
N PRO A 106 -10.60 0.88 21.58
CA PRO A 106 -10.07 2.23 21.51
C PRO A 106 -9.31 2.59 22.79
N LEU A 107 -8.09 3.12 22.66
CA LEU A 107 -7.37 3.70 23.77
C LEU A 107 -8.10 4.98 24.21
N ARG A 108 -8.62 5.01 25.44
CA ARG A 108 -9.40 6.14 25.97
C ARG A 108 -8.61 7.06 26.90
N ASN A 109 -7.39 6.66 27.26
CA ASN A 109 -6.49 7.44 28.10
C ASN A 109 -5.30 7.86 27.22
N GLY A 110 -5.22 9.14 26.90
CA GLY A 110 -4.18 9.75 26.09
C GLY A 110 -3.98 11.20 26.48
#